data_AF-A0A196SHU0-F1
#
_entry.id   AF-A0A196SHU0-F1
#
_cell.length_a   1.000
_cell.length_b   1.000
_cell.length_c   1.000
_cell.angle_alpha   90.00
_cell.angle_beta   90.00
_cell.angle_gamma   90.00
#
_symmetry.space_group_name_H-M   'P 1'
#
loop_
_entity.id
_entity.type
_entity.pdbx_description
1 polymer ?
#
loop_
_entity_poly.entity_id
_entity_poly.type
_entity_poly.pdbx_seq_one_letter_code
_entity_poly.pdbx_strand_id
1 'polypeptide(L)'
;MSVASTVSAVSTISTLSSVSTISNSDLPLRERLERDLGHQKYTCAICMDTIKRHQLIWSCRECFVVLHLFCMKEWIFKYLDTVTMDSLPKQARDPSKFLGYLHNQGVDSVVTKCPVCRGEQQVSTILSGCFCGHGMVNKNNKEMMEEYVHNPIAHSCGKLCGHMRGGSCTHPCNCLCHPGPCPPCSMIIELPCQCGKTKKAVRCGTDPASIHCDQVCGKLLDCKEHTCQLVCHAGPCPSCAVPVECKCYCGAEHKTMSCGETKMAICSRNPSYEEDLVIPTVAAVQQGLINSSIYKDSVIGDLDGLSDLSDSDEETAEEKGEEKGEEK
;
A
#
# COMPACT_ATOMS: atom_id res chain seq x y z
N MET A 1 -12.08 -49.75 -68.28
CA MET A 1 -11.51 -48.59 -67.55
C MET A 1 -12.36 -48.38 -66.31
N SER A 2 -11.80 -48.76 -65.17
CA SER A 2 -12.43 -48.71 -63.84
C SER A 2 -12.41 -47.30 -63.27
N VAL A 3 -13.47 -46.90 -62.60
CA VAL A 3 -13.38 -46.00 -61.44
C VAL A 3 -14.34 -46.48 -60.36
N ALA A 4 -13.78 -46.95 -59.25
CA ALA A 4 -14.49 -47.27 -58.02
C ALA A 4 -14.57 -45.99 -57.18
N SER A 5 -15.78 -45.58 -56.79
CA SER A 5 -16.00 -44.45 -55.88
C SER A 5 -16.08 -44.96 -54.45
N THR A 6 -15.02 -44.70 -53.68
CA THR A 6 -14.94 -44.96 -52.24
C THR A 6 -15.70 -43.87 -51.48
N VAL A 7 -16.70 -44.26 -50.69
CA VAL A 7 -17.36 -43.40 -49.71
C VAL A 7 -16.57 -43.39 -48.41
N SER A 8 -16.00 -42.23 -48.05
CA SER A 8 -15.34 -42.03 -46.76
C SER A 8 -16.36 -41.58 -45.72
N ALA A 9 -16.53 -42.38 -44.67
CA ALA A 9 -17.30 -42.01 -43.48
C ALA A 9 -16.54 -40.94 -42.69
N VAL A 10 -17.13 -39.75 -42.57
CA VAL A 10 -16.62 -38.68 -41.71
C VAL A 10 -17.28 -38.83 -40.34
N SER A 11 -16.50 -39.28 -39.37
CA SER A 11 -16.89 -39.37 -37.96
C SER A 11 -17.08 -37.96 -37.39
N THR A 12 -18.31 -37.61 -37.03
CA THR A 12 -18.61 -36.38 -36.28
C THR A 12 -18.14 -36.53 -34.84
N ILE A 13 -17.03 -35.91 -34.48
CA ILE A 13 -16.62 -35.75 -33.09
C ILE A 13 -17.46 -34.61 -32.50
N SER A 14 -18.48 -34.95 -31.72
CA SER A 14 -19.20 -34.01 -30.88
C SER A 14 -18.30 -33.61 -29.71
N THR A 15 -17.65 -32.45 -29.81
CA THR A 15 -17.01 -31.81 -28.66
C THR A 15 -18.08 -31.29 -27.72
N LEU A 16 -18.44 -32.09 -26.71
CA LEU A 16 -19.12 -31.62 -25.52
C LEU A 16 -18.18 -30.65 -24.80
N SER A 17 -18.37 -29.35 -25.02
CA SER A 17 -17.80 -28.33 -24.15
C SER A 17 -18.44 -28.49 -22.78
N SER A 18 -17.70 -29.07 -21.84
CA SER A 18 -18.01 -29.03 -20.42
C SER A 18 -17.96 -27.56 -19.96
N VAL A 19 -19.10 -26.88 -20.05
CA VAL A 19 -19.29 -25.59 -19.40
C VAL A 19 -19.27 -25.86 -17.90
N SER A 20 -18.11 -25.63 -17.29
CA SER A 20 -17.96 -25.58 -15.84
C SER A 20 -18.95 -24.54 -15.31
N THR A 21 -19.97 -24.98 -14.56
CA THR A 21 -20.89 -24.07 -13.88
C THR A 21 -20.17 -23.41 -12.71
N ILE A 22 -19.41 -22.36 -13.00
CA ILE A 22 -18.76 -21.52 -11.97
C ILE A 22 -19.86 -20.97 -11.07
N SER A 23 -19.79 -21.24 -9.77
CA SER A 23 -20.77 -20.76 -8.80
C SER A 23 -20.65 -19.24 -8.65
N ASN A 24 -21.75 -18.55 -8.34
CA ASN A 24 -21.75 -17.07 -8.29
C ASN A 24 -20.83 -16.51 -7.17
N SER A 25 -20.60 -17.31 -6.13
CA SER A 25 -19.68 -16.99 -5.02
C SER A 25 -18.21 -17.02 -5.42
N ASP A 26 -17.85 -17.74 -6.49
CA ASP A 26 -16.46 -17.88 -6.93
C ASP A 26 -16.01 -16.73 -7.84
N LEU A 27 -16.96 -15.92 -8.30
CA LEU A 27 -16.64 -14.76 -9.13
C LEU A 27 -15.99 -13.62 -8.33
N PRO A 28 -15.05 -12.88 -8.96
CA PRO A 28 -14.64 -11.55 -8.51
C PRO A 28 -15.84 -10.65 -8.21
N LEU A 29 -15.70 -9.78 -7.20
CA LEU A 29 -16.77 -8.92 -6.71
C LEU A 29 -17.44 -8.11 -7.82
N ARG A 30 -16.65 -7.53 -8.74
CA ARG A 30 -17.16 -6.74 -9.86
C ARG A 30 -18.10 -7.57 -10.75
N GLU A 31 -17.67 -8.75 -11.16
CA GLU A 31 -18.44 -9.62 -12.07
C GLU A 31 -19.72 -10.12 -11.40
N ARG A 32 -19.66 -10.41 -10.09
CA ARG A 32 -20.83 -10.76 -9.29
C ARG A 32 -21.85 -9.61 -9.26
N LEU A 33 -21.40 -8.38 -9.00
CA LEU A 33 -22.26 -7.20 -9.00
C LEU A 33 -22.87 -6.93 -10.38
N GLU A 34 -22.09 -7.01 -11.46
CA GLU A 34 -22.58 -6.86 -12.84
C GLU A 34 -23.68 -7.88 -13.15
N ARG A 35 -23.47 -9.15 -12.79
CA ARG A 35 -24.45 -10.22 -12.99
C ARG A 35 -25.70 -10.04 -12.14
N ASP A 36 -25.56 -9.79 -10.85
CA ASP A 36 -26.69 -9.75 -9.92
C ASP A 36 -27.57 -8.51 -10.16
N LEU A 37 -26.97 -7.36 -10.47
CA LEU A 37 -27.72 -6.16 -10.83
C LEU A 37 -28.31 -6.28 -12.24
N GLY A 38 -27.58 -6.87 -13.19
CA GLY A 38 -28.06 -7.13 -14.54
C GLY A 38 -29.29 -8.04 -14.56
N HIS A 39 -29.29 -9.10 -13.73
CA HIS A 39 -30.39 -10.05 -13.59
C HIS A 39 -31.45 -9.65 -12.55
N GLN A 40 -31.34 -8.48 -11.91
CA GLN A 40 -32.26 -8.03 -10.87
C GLN A 40 -32.39 -9.05 -9.71
N LYS A 41 -31.26 -9.58 -9.26
CA LYS A 41 -31.15 -10.49 -8.10
C LYS A 41 -30.50 -9.84 -6.88
N TYR A 42 -29.98 -8.62 -7.02
CA TYR A 42 -29.36 -7.88 -5.93
C TYR A 42 -30.41 -7.17 -5.06
N THR A 43 -30.31 -7.29 -3.73
CA THR A 43 -31.23 -6.67 -2.77
C THR A 43 -30.58 -5.51 -2.01
N CYS A 44 -31.29 -4.40 -1.86
CA CYS A 44 -30.86 -3.27 -1.04
C CYS A 44 -30.81 -3.67 0.44
N ALA A 45 -29.67 -3.48 1.11
CA ALA A 45 -29.51 -3.86 2.52
C ALA A 45 -30.32 -3.02 3.52
N ILE A 46 -30.88 -1.88 3.09
CA ILE A 46 -31.72 -1.01 3.96
C ILE A 46 -33.18 -1.46 3.91
N CYS A 47 -33.79 -1.52 2.73
CA CYS A 47 -35.22 -1.82 2.58
C CYS A 47 -35.52 -3.28 2.25
N MET A 48 -34.49 -4.11 2.01
CA MET A 48 -34.60 -5.52 1.60
C MET A 48 -35.26 -5.77 0.25
N ASP A 49 -35.66 -4.72 -0.48
CA ASP A 49 -36.19 -4.85 -1.85
C ASP A 49 -35.09 -5.05 -2.89
N THR A 50 -35.46 -5.72 -3.98
CA THR A 50 -34.62 -5.90 -5.17
C THR A 50 -34.37 -4.58 -5.90
N ILE A 51 -33.10 -4.33 -6.23
CA ILE A 51 -32.68 -3.18 -7.04
C ILE A 51 -32.93 -3.51 -8.53
N LYS A 52 -33.85 -2.78 -9.14
CA LYS A 52 -34.21 -2.90 -10.57
C LYS A 52 -33.30 -2.04 -11.44
N ARG A 53 -33.01 -2.51 -12.65
CA ARG A 53 -32.05 -1.90 -13.62
C ARG A 53 -32.13 -0.37 -13.79
N HIS A 54 -33.35 0.20 -13.75
CA HIS A 54 -33.61 1.63 -14.01
C HIS A 54 -33.62 2.50 -12.74
N GLN A 55 -33.52 1.90 -11.56
CA GLN A 55 -33.52 2.65 -10.30
C GLN A 55 -32.18 3.36 -10.10
N LEU A 56 -32.24 4.49 -9.40
CA LEU A 56 -31.04 5.22 -9.02
C LEU A 56 -30.42 4.54 -7.80
N ILE A 57 -29.11 4.39 -7.82
CA ILE A 57 -28.38 3.72 -6.75
C ILE A 57 -27.40 4.67 -6.05
N TRP A 58 -27.01 4.28 -4.85
CA TRP A 58 -25.77 4.72 -4.23
C TRP A 58 -24.86 3.51 -4.05
N SER A 59 -23.55 3.69 -4.21
CA SER A 59 -22.56 2.64 -3.98
C SER A 59 -21.47 3.13 -3.03
N CYS A 60 -21.13 2.31 -2.03
CA CYS A 60 -20.01 2.59 -1.13
C CYS A 60 -18.68 2.54 -1.89
N ARG A 61 -17.72 3.38 -1.50
CA ARG A 61 -16.37 3.41 -2.07
C ARG A 61 -15.43 2.34 -1.52
N GLU A 62 -15.72 1.84 -0.32
CA GLU A 62 -14.88 0.89 0.38
C GLU A 62 -15.37 -0.55 0.22
N CYS A 63 -16.63 -0.82 0.62
CA CYS A 63 -17.20 -2.17 0.57
C CYS A 63 -18.04 -2.45 -0.69
N PHE A 64 -18.26 -1.44 -1.53
CA PHE A 64 -19.02 -1.56 -2.78
C PHE A 64 -20.47 -2.07 -2.62
N VAL A 65 -21.06 -1.97 -1.42
CA VAL A 65 -22.50 -2.22 -1.25
C VAL A 65 -23.30 -1.27 -2.14
N VAL A 66 -24.32 -1.80 -2.79
CA VAL A 66 -25.24 -1.04 -3.64
C VAL A 66 -26.56 -0.88 -2.89
N LEU A 67 -27.04 0.35 -2.78
CA LEU A 67 -28.29 0.68 -2.10
C LEU A 67 -29.15 1.51 -3.03
N HIS A 68 -30.47 1.50 -2.82
CA HIS A 68 -31.32 2.50 -3.46
C HIS A 68 -30.86 3.90 -3.06
N LEU A 69 -30.80 4.81 -4.02
CA LEU A 69 -30.39 6.20 -3.77
C LEU A 69 -31.27 6.85 -2.70
N PHE A 70 -32.57 6.56 -2.71
CA PHE A 70 -33.51 7.08 -1.72
C PHE A 70 -33.22 6.55 -0.31
N CYS A 71 -33.02 5.24 -0.14
CA CYS A 71 -32.65 4.66 1.15
C CYS A 71 -31.37 5.29 1.71
N MET A 72 -30.38 5.58 0.84
CA MET A 72 -29.17 6.27 1.28
C MET A 72 -29.43 7.72 1.69
N LYS A 73 -30.33 8.43 1.00
CA LYS A 73 -30.74 9.78 1.40
C LYS A 73 -31.40 9.80 2.78
N GLU A 74 -32.31 8.85 3.04
CA GLU A 74 -32.93 8.69 4.36
C GLU A 74 -31.90 8.36 5.44
N TRP A 75 -30.95 7.49 5.12
CA TRP A 75 -29.84 7.19 6.01
C TRP A 75 -29.04 8.43 6.35
N ILE A 76 -28.55 9.17 5.35
CA ILE A 76 -27.79 10.41 5.59
C ILE A 76 -28.61 11.38 6.43
N PHE A 77 -29.89 11.61 6.07
CA PHE A 77 -30.77 12.52 6.80
C PHE A 77 -30.89 12.18 8.29
N LYS A 78 -31.01 10.89 8.63
CA LYS A 78 -31.09 10.42 10.02
C LYS A 78 -29.79 10.62 10.80
N TYR A 79 -28.65 10.58 10.12
CA TYR A 79 -27.32 10.68 10.72
C TYR A 79 -26.66 12.06 10.53
N LEU A 80 -27.40 13.06 10.05
CA LEU A 80 -26.93 14.44 10.06
C LEU A 80 -26.69 14.90 11.50
N ASP A 81 -25.65 15.70 11.69
CA ASP A 81 -25.38 16.32 12.97
C ASP A 81 -26.48 17.35 13.32
N THR A 82 -26.68 17.59 14.61
CA THR A 82 -27.75 18.46 15.11
C THR A 82 -27.62 19.89 14.60
N VAL A 83 -26.39 20.39 14.44
CA VAL A 83 -26.13 21.75 13.95
C VAL A 83 -26.60 21.89 12.51
N THR A 84 -26.23 20.94 11.64
CA THR A 84 -26.70 20.90 10.26
C THR A 84 -28.22 20.74 10.20
N MET A 85 -28.81 19.85 10.98
CA MET A 85 -30.27 19.66 11.02
C MET A 85 -31.03 20.92 11.45
N ASP A 86 -30.53 21.65 12.44
CA ASP A 86 -31.16 22.88 12.91
C ASP A 86 -31.04 24.02 11.90
N SER A 87 -29.95 24.05 11.12
CA SER A 87 -29.76 25.01 10.02
C SER A 87 -30.73 24.82 8.85
N LEU A 88 -31.34 23.64 8.71
CA LEU A 88 -32.26 23.35 7.62
C LEU A 88 -33.63 24.02 7.85
N PRO A 89 -34.12 24.82 6.87
CA PRO A 89 -35.46 25.39 6.95
C PRO A 89 -36.52 24.29 6.85
N LYS A 90 -37.73 24.54 7.37
CA LYS A 90 -38.83 23.55 7.43
C LYS A 90 -39.10 22.89 6.08
N GLN A 91 -39.06 23.65 4.97
CA GLN A 91 -39.28 23.12 3.62
C GLN A 91 -38.19 22.17 3.10
N ALA A 92 -36.99 22.21 3.70
CA ALA A 92 -35.84 21.40 3.32
C ALA A 92 -35.58 20.22 4.27
N ARG A 93 -36.31 20.11 5.40
CA ARG A 93 -36.26 18.98 6.35
C ARG A 93 -36.99 17.75 5.81
N ASP A 94 -36.56 17.30 4.64
CA ASP A 94 -37.10 16.12 3.94
C ASP A 94 -35.93 15.37 3.28
N PRO A 95 -35.86 14.02 3.38
CA PRO A 95 -34.79 13.22 2.78
C PRO A 95 -34.56 13.45 1.28
N SER A 96 -35.59 13.86 0.52
CA SER A 96 -35.45 14.11 -0.91
C SER A 96 -34.85 15.48 -1.22
N LYS A 97 -35.00 16.46 -0.32
CA LYS A 97 -34.71 17.88 -0.56
C LYS A 97 -33.45 18.40 0.14
N PHE A 98 -33.09 17.87 1.31
CA PHE A 98 -32.05 18.45 2.14
C PHE A 98 -30.68 18.56 1.44
N LEU A 99 -30.25 17.53 0.69
CA LEU A 99 -28.97 17.57 -0.04
C LEU A 99 -28.97 18.66 -1.12
N GLY A 100 -30.09 18.83 -1.83
CA GLY A 100 -30.22 19.89 -2.83
C GLY A 100 -30.19 21.28 -2.20
N TYR A 101 -30.79 21.45 -1.02
CA TYR A 101 -30.67 22.69 -0.25
C TYR A 101 -29.22 22.96 0.16
N LEU A 102 -28.53 21.97 0.75
CA LEU A 102 -27.13 22.11 1.16
C LEU A 102 -26.22 22.47 -0.02
N HIS A 103 -26.42 21.82 -1.17
CA HIS A 103 -25.70 22.16 -2.40
C HIS A 103 -25.89 23.63 -2.79
N ASN A 104 -27.12 24.14 -2.76
CA ASN A 104 -27.42 25.53 -3.08
C ASN A 104 -26.84 26.53 -2.06
N GLN A 105 -26.47 26.08 -0.86
CA GLN A 105 -25.75 26.87 0.14
C GLN A 105 -24.23 26.76 0.00
N GLY A 106 -23.72 26.15 -1.08
CA GLY A 106 -22.29 25.99 -1.33
C GLY A 106 -21.65 24.81 -0.60
N VAL A 107 -22.44 23.87 -0.07
CA VAL A 107 -21.93 22.64 0.55
C VAL A 107 -21.82 21.55 -0.52
N ASP A 108 -20.60 21.19 -0.91
CA ASP A 108 -20.37 20.20 -1.98
C ASP A 108 -20.55 18.74 -1.53
N SER A 109 -20.35 18.46 -0.25
CA SER A 109 -20.41 17.12 0.31
C SER A 109 -20.76 17.10 1.79
N VAL A 110 -21.35 15.99 2.24
CA VAL A 110 -21.64 15.69 3.64
C VAL A 110 -20.90 14.41 4.05
N VAL A 111 -20.49 14.34 5.31
CA VAL A 111 -19.86 13.15 5.88
C VAL A 111 -20.93 12.26 6.49
N THR A 112 -20.89 10.96 6.19
CA THR A 112 -21.78 9.95 6.78
C THR A 112 -21.05 8.62 6.92
N LYS A 113 -21.65 7.64 7.60
CA LYS A 113 -21.10 6.27 7.68
C LYS A 113 -21.86 5.34 6.75
N CYS A 114 -21.16 4.39 6.14
CA CYS A 114 -21.80 3.35 5.33
C CYS A 114 -22.73 2.48 6.23
N PRO A 115 -23.99 2.21 5.82
CA PRO A 115 -24.89 1.34 6.58
C PRO A 115 -24.38 -0.09 6.79
N VAL A 116 -23.50 -0.57 5.90
CA VAL A 116 -23.00 -1.95 5.91
C VAL A 116 -21.59 -2.05 6.51
N CYS A 117 -20.59 -1.38 5.93
CA CYS A 117 -19.22 -1.48 6.45
C CYS A 117 -18.90 -0.50 7.58
N ARG A 118 -19.78 0.47 7.87
CA ARG A 118 -19.58 1.55 8.85
C ARG A 118 -18.40 2.50 8.57
N GLY A 119 -17.69 2.31 7.46
CA GLY A 119 -16.66 3.22 6.98
C GLY A 119 -17.21 4.62 6.75
N GLU A 120 -16.38 5.63 7.04
CA GLU A 120 -16.72 7.03 6.85
C GLU A 120 -16.69 7.38 5.36
N GLN A 121 -17.73 8.04 4.87
CA GLN A 121 -17.92 8.36 3.45
C GLN A 121 -18.17 9.85 3.28
N GLN A 122 -17.37 10.49 2.44
CA GLN A 122 -17.64 11.83 1.94
C GLN A 122 -18.58 11.73 0.74
N VAL A 123 -19.86 12.08 0.95
CA VAL A 123 -20.92 11.92 -0.04
C VAL A 123 -21.27 13.27 -0.63
N SER A 124 -21.18 13.41 -1.96
CA SER A 124 -21.57 14.66 -2.63
C SER A 124 -23.04 14.99 -2.39
N THR A 125 -23.34 16.28 -2.25
CA THR A 125 -24.71 16.79 -2.18
C THR A 125 -25.47 16.66 -3.52
N ILE A 126 -24.74 16.45 -4.62
CA ILE A 126 -25.32 16.06 -5.92
C ILE A 126 -25.18 14.55 -6.11
N LEU A 127 -26.23 13.82 -5.74
CA LEU A 127 -26.31 12.37 -5.94
C LEU A 127 -26.96 12.02 -7.29
N SER A 128 -26.15 11.55 -8.23
CA SER A 128 -26.55 11.36 -9.63
C SER A 128 -27.08 9.94 -9.98
N GLY A 129 -26.89 8.97 -9.08
CA GLY A 129 -27.45 7.62 -9.23
C GLY A 129 -26.63 6.62 -10.05
N CYS A 130 -25.36 6.91 -10.42
CA CYS A 130 -24.38 5.96 -10.99
C CYS A 130 -23.39 5.47 -9.92
N PHE A 131 -22.66 4.40 -10.22
CA PHE A 131 -21.46 4.03 -9.46
C PHE A 131 -20.40 5.15 -9.42
N CYS A 132 -20.34 6.00 -10.44
CA CYS A 132 -19.36 7.09 -10.47
C CYS A 132 -19.74 8.27 -9.58
N GLY A 133 -21.00 8.40 -9.18
CA GLY A 133 -21.49 9.56 -8.41
C GLY A 133 -21.65 10.85 -9.22
N HIS A 134 -21.15 10.94 -10.46
CA HIS A 134 -21.16 12.16 -11.29
C HIS A 134 -22.12 12.14 -12.49
N GLY A 135 -22.72 11.00 -12.82
CA GLY A 135 -23.54 10.83 -14.02
C GLY A 135 -25.03 10.78 -13.70
N MET A 136 -25.79 11.81 -14.11
CA MET A 136 -27.25 11.71 -14.13
C MET A 136 -27.65 10.65 -15.15
N VAL A 137 -28.27 9.56 -14.72
CA VAL A 137 -29.04 8.72 -15.64
C VAL A 137 -30.26 9.57 -16.04
N ASN A 138 -30.22 10.19 -17.22
CA ASN A 138 -31.33 11.03 -17.68
C ASN A 138 -32.55 10.15 -17.92
N LYS A 139 -33.54 10.23 -17.02
CA LYS A 139 -34.79 9.46 -17.09
C LYS A 139 -35.73 9.96 -18.20
N ASN A 140 -35.51 11.15 -18.75
CA ASN A 140 -36.46 11.84 -19.61
C ASN A 140 -36.09 11.86 -21.08
N ASN A 141 -34.93 11.30 -21.49
CA ASN A 141 -34.64 11.22 -22.91
C ASN A 141 -35.24 9.93 -23.49
N LYS A 142 -36.35 10.05 -24.23
CA LYS A 142 -36.93 8.96 -25.03
C LYS A 142 -35.93 8.38 -26.02
N GLU A 143 -34.95 9.14 -26.50
CA GLU A 143 -33.90 8.64 -27.39
C GLU A 143 -32.92 7.69 -26.67
N MET A 144 -32.81 7.78 -25.33
CA MET A 144 -31.96 6.86 -24.55
C MET A 144 -32.60 5.48 -24.31
N MET A 145 -33.89 5.26 -24.59
CA MET A 145 -34.51 3.95 -24.37
C MET A 145 -34.01 2.89 -25.37
N GLU A 146 -33.61 3.30 -26.58
CA GLU A 146 -32.97 2.42 -27.58
C GLU A 146 -31.46 2.23 -27.28
N GLU A 147 -30.78 3.24 -26.73
CA GLU A 147 -29.39 3.14 -26.26
C GLU A 147 -29.26 2.39 -24.92
N TYR A 148 -30.34 2.31 -24.12
CA TYR A 148 -30.41 1.52 -22.89
C TYR A 148 -30.30 0.00 -23.15
N VAL A 149 -30.64 -0.42 -24.36
CA VAL A 149 -30.42 -1.79 -24.86
C VAL A 149 -28.92 -2.04 -25.11
N HIS A 150 -28.12 -0.98 -25.31
CA HIS A 150 -26.69 -1.05 -25.63
C HIS A 150 -25.75 -0.68 -24.48
N ASN A 151 -26.25 -0.15 -23.35
CA ASN A 151 -25.43 -0.01 -22.15
C ASN A 151 -25.41 -1.35 -21.38
N PRO A 152 -24.32 -2.14 -21.44
CA PRO A 152 -24.33 -3.48 -20.89
C PRO A 152 -24.41 -3.49 -19.36
N ILE A 153 -23.91 -2.44 -18.70
CA ILE A 153 -23.76 -2.38 -17.25
C ILE A 153 -24.94 -1.62 -16.64
N ALA A 154 -25.80 -2.33 -15.90
CA ALA A 154 -26.90 -1.75 -15.16
C ALA A 154 -26.40 -0.64 -14.22
N HIS A 155 -27.13 0.49 -14.13
CA HIS A 155 -26.76 1.63 -13.29
C HIS A 155 -25.44 2.33 -13.65
N SER A 156 -24.87 2.05 -14.82
CA SER A 156 -23.74 2.79 -15.38
C SER A 156 -24.22 3.96 -16.23
N CYS A 157 -23.45 5.06 -16.27
CA CYS A 157 -23.71 6.24 -17.10
C CYS A 157 -22.99 6.18 -18.45
N GLY A 158 -22.23 5.10 -18.72
CA GLY A 158 -21.49 4.93 -19.97
C GLY A 158 -20.26 5.85 -20.15
N LYS A 159 -20.02 6.81 -19.26
CA LYS A 159 -18.82 7.67 -19.27
C LYS A 159 -17.64 6.98 -18.58
N LEU A 160 -16.43 7.51 -18.78
CA LEU A 160 -15.24 7.08 -18.03
C LEU A 160 -15.46 7.19 -16.52
N CYS A 161 -14.97 6.21 -15.78
CA CYS A 161 -15.12 6.06 -14.35
C CYS A 161 -14.42 7.20 -13.58
N GLY A 162 -13.18 7.51 -13.94
CA GLY A 162 -12.41 8.62 -13.37
C GLY A 162 -11.95 8.44 -11.92
N HIS A 163 -12.40 7.40 -11.21
CA HIS A 163 -11.98 7.14 -9.83
C HIS A 163 -10.50 6.82 -9.69
N MET A 164 -9.92 7.26 -8.57
CA MET A 164 -8.58 6.89 -8.14
C MET A 164 -8.62 5.48 -7.55
N ARG A 165 -7.63 4.65 -7.93
CA ARG A 165 -7.52 3.26 -7.46
C ARG A 165 -6.97 3.15 -6.04
N GLY A 166 -6.39 4.24 -5.51
CA GLY A 166 -5.58 4.20 -4.29
C GLY A 166 -4.20 3.56 -4.53
N GLY A 167 -3.42 3.47 -3.45
CA GLY A 167 -2.06 2.90 -3.49
C GLY A 167 -1.07 3.75 -4.28
N SER A 168 -0.18 3.10 -5.05
CA SER A 168 0.87 3.75 -5.85
C SER A 168 0.40 4.26 -7.22
N CYS A 169 -0.89 4.13 -7.55
CA CYS A 169 -1.42 4.56 -8.84
C CYS A 169 -2.02 5.96 -8.75
N THR A 170 -1.38 6.92 -9.40
CA THR A 170 -1.85 8.31 -9.53
C THR A 170 -2.76 8.53 -10.75
N HIS A 171 -3.07 7.47 -11.51
CA HIS A 171 -3.84 7.57 -12.74
C HIS A 171 -5.34 7.38 -12.50
N PRO A 172 -6.20 8.25 -13.07
CA PRO A 172 -7.65 8.05 -13.04
C PRO A 172 -8.05 6.75 -13.76
N CYS A 173 -9.14 6.14 -13.34
CA CYS A 173 -9.70 4.98 -14.02
C CYS A 173 -10.24 5.36 -15.41
N ASN A 174 -9.68 4.72 -16.45
CA ASN A 174 -10.06 4.88 -17.85
C ASN A 174 -11.07 3.81 -18.33
N CYS A 175 -11.60 2.99 -17.42
CA CYS A 175 -12.73 2.11 -17.73
C CYS A 175 -14.04 2.91 -17.73
N LEU A 176 -15.09 2.40 -18.38
CA LEU A 176 -16.45 2.97 -18.26
C LEU A 176 -16.98 2.87 -16.81
N CYS A 177 -17.98 3.67 -16.40
CA CYS A 177 -18.63 3.57 -15.06
C CYS A 177 -18.98 2.08 -14.83
N HIS A 178 -18.44 1.51 -13.76
CA HIS A 178 -18.52 0.09 -13.47
C HIS A 178 -18.83 -0.11 -11.98
N PRO A 179 -19.44 -1.24 -11.57
CA PRO A 179 -19.57 -1.58 -10.17
C PRO A 179 -18.24 -2.06 -9.59
N GLY A 180 -18.16 -2.09 -8.26
CA GLY A 180 -17.02 -2.67 -7.56
C GLY A 180 -15.71 -1.89 -7.71
N PRO A 181 -14.59 -2.48 -7.28
CA PRO A 181 -13.28 -1.84 -7.34
C PRO A 181 -12.81 -1.66 -8.78
N CYS A 182 -12.04 -0.60 -9.01
CA CYS A 182 -11.40 -0.37 -10.30
C CYS A 182 -10.37 -1.47 -10.60
N PRO A 183 -10.32 -2.00 -11.84
CA PRO A 183 -9.30 -2.98 -12.21
C PRO A 183 -7.90 -2.36 -12.15
N PRO A 184 -6.83 -3.17 -12.11
CA PRO A 184 -5.45 -2.68 -12.15
C PRO A 184 -5.20 -1.69 -13.29
N CYS A 185 -4.28 -0.76 -13.08
CA CYS A 185 -4.03 0.29 -14.05
C CYS A 185 -3.39 -0.29 -15.33
N SER A 186 -3.93 0.07 -16.49
CA SER A 186 -3.39 -0.38 -17.78
C SER A 186 -2.19 0.45 -18.24
N MET A 187 -1.89 1.59 -17.61
CA MET A 187 -0.76 2.44 -17.99
C MET A 187 0.57 1.74 -17.73
N ILE A 188 1.52 1.91 -18.64
CA ILE A 188 2.89 1.41 -18.48
C ILE A 188 3.74 2.57 -17.96
N ILE A 189 4.48 2.32 -16.89
CA ILE A 189 5.43 3.26 -16.28
C ILE A 189 6.82 2.63 -16.23
N GLU A 190 7.85 3.45 -16.16
CA GLU A 190 9.21 2.98 -15.91
C GLU A 190 9.51 3.00 -14.42
N LEU A 191 9.86 1.85 -13.85
CA LEU A 191 10.36 1.75 -12.49
C LEU A 191 11.85 1.39 -12.48
N PRO A 192 12.65 2.00 -11.59
CA PRO A 192 14.03 1.59 -11.40
C PRO A 192 14.07 0.20 -10.75
N CYS A 193 15.06 -0.60 -11.15
CA CYS A 193 15.41 -1.84 -10.47
C CYS A 193 15.91 -1.55 -9.05
N GLN A 194 15.69 -2.47 -8.10
CA GLN A 194 16.22 -2.35 -6.74
C GLN A 194 17.74 -2.14 -6.68
N CYS A 195 18.50 -2.63 -7.67
CA CYS A 195 19.94 -2.40 -7.73
C CYS A 195 20.33 -1.02 -8.29
N GLY A 196 19.38 -0.24 -8.80
CA GLY A 196 19.58 1.10 -9.38
C GLY A 196 20.17 1.12 -10.80
N LYS A 197 20.61 -0.02 -11.34
CA LYS A 197 21.36 -0.08 -12.61
C LYS A 197 20.51 0.05 -13.87
N THR A 198 19.26 -0.39 -13.80
CA THR A 198 18.37 -0.49 -14.98
C THR A 198 16.97 0.01 -14.62
N LYS A 199 16.21 0.41 -15.64
CA LYS A 199 14.77 0.67 -15.52
C LYS A 199 14.00 -0.41 -16.28
N LYS A 200 12.83 -0.79 -15.77
CA LYS A 200 11.92 -1.74 -16.44
C LYS A 200 10.57 -1.07 -16.68
N ALA A 201 10.04 -1.22 -17.90
CA ALA A 201 8.69 -0.80 -18.25
C ALA A 201 7.69 -1.82 -17.69
N VAL A 202 6.87 -1.41 -16.73
CA VAL A 202 5.91 -2.27 -16.01
C VAL A 202 4.55 -1.60 -15.91
N ARG A 203 3.51 -2.37 -15.57
CA ARG A 203 2.17 -1.81 -15.35
C ARG A 203 2.16 -0.95 -14.10
N CYS A 204 1.47 0.18 -14.14
CA CYS A 204 1.29 1.03 -12.98
C CYS A 204 0.55 0.27 -11.87
N GLY A 205 1.01 0.44 -10.62
CA GLY A 205 0.57 -0.37 -9.47
C GLY A 205 1.43 -1.61 -9.22
N THR A 206 2.40 -1.91 -10.09
CA THR A 206 3.42 -2.94 -9.80
C THR A 206 4.25 -2.49 -8.60
N ASP A 207 4.47 -3.39 -7.64
CA ASP A 207 5.31 -3.11 -6.48
C ASP A 207 6.75 -2.80 -6.93
N PRO A 208 7.30 -1.61 -6.61
CA PRO A 208 8.69 -1.29 -6.91
C PRO A 208 9.70 -2.30 -6.34
N ALA A 209 9.37 -2.96 -5.22
CA ALA A 209 10.22 -3.99 -4.64
C ALA A 209 10.24 -5.28 -5.49
N SER A 210 9.30 -5.51 -6.39
CA SER A 210 9.36 -6.67 -7.29
C SER A 210 10.29 -6.47 -8.50
N ILE A 211 10.83 -5.26 -8.70
CA ILE A 211 11.61 -4.91 -9.89
C ILE A 211 13.08 -5.31 -9.70
N HIS A 212 13.44 -6.45 -10.30
CA HIS A 212 14.82 -6.96 -10.39
C HIS A 212 15.27 -7.05 -11.84
N CYS A 213 16.57 -6.97 -12.09
CA CYS A 213 17.15 -7.12 -13.43
C CYS A 213 18.04 -8.36 -13.53
N ASP A 214 18.36 -8.79 -14.73
CA ASP A 214 19.13 -10.01 -14.94
C ASP A 214 20.66 -9.74 -14.95
N GLN A 215 21.06 -8.56 -14.48
CA GLN A 215 22.45 -8.13 -14.39
C GLN A 215 23.08 -8.56 -13.07
N VAL A 216 24.38 -8.83 -13.10
CA VAL A 216 25.17 -9.10 -11.89
C VAL A 216 25.14 -7.87 -10.96
N CYS A 217 24.91 -8.13 -9.68
CA CYS A 217 24.75 -7.11 -8.64
C CYS A 217 25.97 -6.20 -8.56
N GLY A 218 27.19 -6.76 -8.56
CA GLY A 218 28.45 -6.03 -8.65
C GLY A 218 28.73 -5.02 -7.53
N LYS A 219 27.87 -4.94 -6.49
CA LYS A 219 28.10 -4.11 -5.31
C LYS A 219 29.32 -4.64 -4.55
N LEU A 220 30.10 -3.73 -3.98
CA LEU A 220 31.25 -4.09 -3.15
C LEU A 220 30.76 -4.79 -1.87
N LEU A 221 31.28 -5.98 -1.59
CA LEU A 221 30.94 -6.77 -0.42
C LEU A 221 31.49 -6.12 0.86
N ASP A 222 31.04 -6.62 2.01
CA ASP A 222 31.54 -6.27 3.34
C ASP A 222 33.08 -6.35 3.46
N CYS A 223 33.70 -7.28 2.75
CA CYS A 223 35.15 -7.41 2.69
C CYS A 223 35.89 -6.27 1.96
N LYS A 224 35.20 -5.32 1.33
CA LYS A 224 35.78 -4.15 0.61
C LYS A 224 36.74 -4.43 -0.54
N GLU A 225 37.09 -5.69 -0.80
CA GLU A 225 37.98 -6.11 -1.89
C GLU A 225 37.23 -6.80 -3.03
N HIS A 226 36.16 -7.54 -2.71
CA HIS A 226 35.41 -8.35 -3.67
C HIS A 226 34.03 -7.78 -3.95
N THR A 227 33.51 -8.06 -5.14
CA THR A 227 32.18 -7.63 -5.59
C THR A 227 31.18 -8.78 -5.59
N CYS A 228 29.89 -8.46 -5.40
CA CYS A 228 28.81 -9.43 -5.41
C CYS A 228 28.60 -10.00 -6.81
N GLN A 229 28.79 -11.31 -6.97
CA GLN A 229 28.63 -12.03 -8.24
C GLN A 229 27.21 -12.58 -8.48
N LEU A 230 26.29 -12.38 -7.53
CA LEU A 230 24.90 -12.79 -7.70
C LEU A 230 24.19 -11.94 -8.76
N VAL A 231 23.24 -12.55 -9.48
CA VAL A 231 22.24 -11.81 -10.26
C VAL A 231 21.47 -10.89 -9.32
N CYS A 232 20.98 -9.74 -9.82
CA CYS A 232 20.23 -8.77 -9.03
C CYS A 232 19.25 -9.46 -8.08
N HIS A 233 19.42 -9.19 -6.79
CA HIS A 233 18.65 -9.80 -5.73
C HIS A 233 18.02 -8.70 -4.87
N ALA A 234 17.01 -9.08 -4.08
CA ALA A 234 16.47 -8.21 -3.03
C ALA A 234 17.41 -8.21 -1.82
N GLY A 235 17.45 -7.09 -1.09
CA GLY A 235 18.17 -6.98 0.19
C GLY A 235 19.70 -6.79 0.09
N PRO A 236 20.40 -6.79 1.24
CA PRO A 236 21.85 -6.65 1.31
C PRO A 236 22.57 -7.84 0.66
N CYS A 237 23.79 -7.62 0.18
CA CYS A 237 24.61 -8.70 -0.38
C CYS A 237 25.06 -9.66 0.73
N PRO A 238 25.16 -10.97 0.44
CA PRO A 238 25.72 -11.94 1.39
C PRO A 238 27.19 -11.64 1.66
N SER A 239 27.71 -12.16 2.78
CA SER A 239 29.13 -12.05 3.12
C SER A 239 30.03 -12.71 2.07
N CYS A 240 31.26 -12.21 1.98
CA CYS A 240 32.19 -12.65 0.96
C CYS A 240 32.60 -14.12 1.10
N ALA A 241 32.21 -14.96 0.14
CA ALA A 241 32.54 -16.38 0.08
C ALA A 241 33.80 -16.69 -0.77
N VAL A 242 34.51 -15.68 -1.26
CA VAL A 242 35.72 -15.89 -2.08
C VAL A 242 36.78 -16.61 -1.26
N PRO A 243 37.32 -17.75 -1.71
CA PRO A 243 38.35 -18.48 -0.98
C PRO A 243 39.66 -17.68 -0.99
N VAL A 244 40.25 -17.49 0.19
CA VAL A 244 41.55 -16.83 0.37
C VAL A 244 42.46 -17.77 1.13
N GLU A 245 43.71 -17.88 0.68
CA GLU A 245 44.75 -18.57 1.43
C GLU A 245 45.21 -17.74 2.61
N CYS A 246 45.12 -18.32 3.80
CA CYS A 246 45.52 -17.70 5.05
C CYS A 246 46.72 -18.45 5.60
N LYS A 247 47.81 -17.74 5.82
CA LYS A 247 49.01 -18.29 6.45
C LYS A 247 48.96 -18.00 7.94
N CYS A 248 49.34 -18.98 8.76
CA CYS A 248 49.65 -18.74 10.16
C CYS A 248 50.74 -17.66 10.26
N TYR A 249 50.65 -16.78 11.25
CA TYR A 249 51.71 -15.82 11.54
C TYR A 249 53.06 -16.52 11.79
N CYS A 250 53.01 -17.72 12.35
CA CYS A 250 54.14 -18.61 12.56
C CYS A 250 54.76 -19.20 11.28
N GLY A 251 54.12 -19.05 10.11
CA GLY A 251 54.55 -19.60 8.82
C GLY A 251 54.40 -21.13 8.67
N ALA A 252 54.06 -21.86 9.72
CA ALA A 252 54.06 -23.33 9.73
C ALA A 252 52.87 -23.98 9.00
N GLU A 253 51.73 -23.30 8.93
CA GLU A 253 50.48 -23.85 8.38
C GLU A 253 49.77 -22.82 7.52
N HIS A 254 49.11 -23.28 6.45
CA HIS A 254 48.26 -22.46 5.59
C HIS A 254 46.90 -23.16 5.43
N LYS A 255 45.83 -22.38 5.44
CA LYS A 255 44.46 -22.88 5.28
C LYS A 255 43.68 -21.97 4.34
N THR A 256 42.94 -22.57 3.42
CA THR A 256 42.00 -21.85 2.58
C THR A 256 40.68 -21.70 3.32
N MET A 257 40.22 -20.46 3.46
CA MET A 257 38.96 -20.13 4.11
C MET A 257 38.25 -19.00 3.36
N SER A 258 36.99 -18.73 3.67
CA SER A 258 36.26 -17.66 2.97
C SER A 258 36.68 -16.27 3.45
N CYS A 259 36.70 -15.31 2.52
CA CYS A 259 37.14 -13.93 2.78
C CYS A 259 36.34 -13.25 3.91
N GLY A 260 35.03 -13.51 3.99
CA GLY A 260 34.16 -13.01 5.06
C GLY A 260 34.55 -13.56 6.43
N GLU A 261 34.91 -14.83 6.53
CA GLU A 261 35.35 -15.47 7.78
C GLU A 261 36.73 -14.98 8.24
N THR A 262 37.61 -14.61 7.30
CA THR A 262 38.96 -14.12 7.65
C THR A 262 38.93 -12.83 8.45
N LYS A 263 38.08 -11.86 8.09
CA LYS A 263 38.07 -10.56 8.76
C LYS A 263 37.58 -10.67 10.21
N MET A 264 36.61 -11.53 10.48
CA MET A 264 36.20 -11.85 11.84
C MET A 264 37.34 -12.52 12.63
N ALA A 265 38.12 -13.39 11.99
CA ALA A 265 39.28 -14.03 12.61
C ALA A 265 40.45 -13.06 12.89
N ILE A 266 40.53 -11.94 12.16
CA ILE A 266 41.55 -10.88 12.34
C ILE A 266 41.08 -9.87 13.42
N CYS A 267 39.82 -9.43 13.40
CA CYS A 267 39.28 -8.47 14.38
C CYS A 267 39.03 -9.06 15.78
N SER A 268 38.90 -10.39 15.90
CA SER A 268 38.72 -11.07 17.21
C SER A 268 40.02 -11.30 17.97
N ARG A 269 41.16 -10.80 17.47
CA ARG A 269 42.45 -10.88 18.15
C ARG A 269 42.84 -9.47 18.56
N ASN A 270 43.03 -9.27 19.87
CA ASN A 270 43.60 -8.04 20.42
C ASN A 270 44.79 -7.60 19.55
N PRO A 271 44.87 -6.34 19.11
CA PRO A 271 46.05 -5.87 18.42
C PRO A 271 47.28 -6.18 19.28
N SER A 272 48.31 -6.75 18.67
CA SER A 272 49.62 -6.89 19.31
C SER A 272 50.01 -5.51 19.81
N TYR A 273 50.26 -5.39 21.11
CA TYR A 273 50.87 -4.19 21.65
C TYR A 273 52.14 -3.90 20.83
N GLU A 274 52.22 -2.73 20.24
CA GLU A 274 53.48 -2.24 19.68
C GLU A 274 54.31 -1.78 20.88
N GLU A 275 55.57 -2.24 20.97
CA GLU A 275 56.52 -1.90 22.06
C GLU A 275 56.85 -0.40 22.15
N ASP A 276 56.36 0.43 21.22
CA ASP A 276 56.69 1.86 21.13
C ASP A 276 55.62 2.82 21.68
N LEU A 277 54.58 2.31 22.35
CA LEU A 277 53.67 3.18 23.12
C LEU A 277 54.30 3.54 24.47
N VAL A 278 55.04 4.66 24.49
CA VAL A 278 55.37 5.37 25.72
C VAL A 278 54.07 5.70 26.44
N ILE A 279 53.80 5.04 27.56
CA ILE A 279 52.69 5.38 28.46
C ILE A 279 52.90 6.85 28.86
N PRO A 280 51.97 7.78 28.55
CA PRO A 280 52.17 9.18 28.89
C PRO A 280 52.12 9.31 30.40
N THR A 281 53.25 9.61 31.02
CA THR A 281 53.24 10.14 32.38
C THR A 281 52.56 11.50 32.35
N VAL A 282 51.90 11.88 33.45
CA VAL A 282 51.17 13.15 33.61
C VAL A 282 52.03 14.36 33.22
N ALA A 283 53.36 14.25 33.37
CA ALA A 283 54.32 15.27 32.99
C ALA A 283 54.40 15.54 31.46
N ALA A 284 54.15 14.54 30.61
CA ALA A 284 54.23 14.67 29.16
C ALA A 284 52.98 15.34 28.54
N VAL A 285 51.83 15.20 29.20
CA VAL A 285 50.57 15.85 28.78
C VAL A 285 50.61 17.35 29.02
N GLN A 286 51.21 17.80 30.13
CA GLN A 286 51.30 19.21 30.50
C GLN A 286 52.21 20.05 29.58
N GLN A 287 53.10 19.41 28.81
CA GLN A 287 54.09 20.09 27.95
C GLN A 287 53.70 20.17 26.47
N GLY A 288 52.51 19.70 26.08
CA GLY A 288 51.98 19.89 24.73
C GLY A 288 52.71 19.13 23.61
N LEU A 289 53.45 18.07 23.92
CA LEU A 289 54.23 17.30 22.94
C LEU A 289 53.47 16.10 22.33
N ILE A 290 52.15 16.00 22.54
CA ILE A 290 51.31 14.92 22.00
C ILE A 290 50.26 15.50 21.06
N ASN A 291 50.29 15.09 19.79
CA ASN A 291 49.33 15.51 18.77
C ASN A 291 48.08 14.62 18.86
N SER A 292 46.96 15.17 19.30
CA SER A 292 45.69 14.45 19.50
C SER A 292 45.02 13.95 18.20
N SER A 293 45.63 14.19 17.03
CA SER A 293 45.08 13.80 15.73
C SER A 293 45.30 12.35 15.32
N ILE A 294 45.91 11.51 16.18
CA ILE A 294 46.19 10.09 15.85
C ILE A 294 45.04 9.15 16.24
N TYR A 295 44.11 9.59 17.10
CA TYR A 295 42.92 8.81 17.43
C TYR A 295 41.79 9.18 16.47
N LYS A 296 41.31 8.20 15.69
CA LYS A 296 40.03 8.35 14.98
C LYS A 296 38.91 8.21 15.99
N ASP A 297 37.99 9.17 16.01
CA ASP A 297 36.74 9.21 16.79
C ASP A 297 35.74 8.05 16.52
N SER A 298 36.18 6.96 15.88
CA SER A 298 35.34 5.79 15.57
C SER A 298 35.63 4.58 16.48
N VAL A 299 36.46 4.74 17.52
CA VAL A 299 36.70 3.73 18.56
C VAL A 299 36.31 4.26 19.95
N ILE A 300 35.39 5.22 19.99
CA ILE A 300 34.62 5.53 21.19
C ILE A 300 33.19 5.15 20.85
N GLY A 301 32.78 3.96 21.26
CA GLY A 301 31.37 3.62 21.31
C GLY A 301 30.69 4.52 22.34
N ASP A 302 29.43 4.87 22.08
CA ASP A 302 28.59 5.67 22.97
C ASP A 302 28.68 5.15 24.42
N LEU A 303 29.32 5.92 25.29
CA LEU A 303 29.41 5.67 26.74
C LEU A 303 28.34 6.45 27.50
N ASP A 304 27.12 6.52 26.98
CA ASP A 304 25.96 7.09 27.68
C ASP A 304 25.34 6.10 28.69
N GLY A 305 26.14 5.26 29.35
CA GLY A 305 25.61 4.19 30.20
C GLY A 305 26.46 3.76 31.38
N LEU A 306 27.53 4.48 31.74
CA LEU A 306 28.35 4.15 32.91
C LEU A 306 28.56 5.40 33.78
N SER A 307 27.48 5.85 34.41
CA SER A 307 27.52 6.89 35.45
C SER A 307 26.77 6.46 36.72
N ASP A 308 26.81 5.18 37.09
CA ASP A 308 26.04 4.66 38.24
C ASP A 308 26.84 3.72 39.16
N LEU A 309 28.17 3.89 39.28
CA LEU A 309 28.92 3.29 40.38
C LEU A 309 30.03 4.23 40.88
N SER A 310 29.65 5.10 41.80
CA SER A 310 30.57 5.63 42.82
C SER A 310 29.77 5.86 44.11
N ASP A 311 30.03 4.99 45.10
CA ASP A 311 30.30 5.30 46.51
C ASP A 311 29.61 6.58 47.03
N SER A 312 28.49 6.49 47.76
CA SER A 312 28.41 6.18 49.20
C SER A 312 29.50 6.85 50.03
N ASP A 313 29.05 7.69 50.97
CA ASP A 313 29.80 8.43 51.99
C ASP A 313 30.34 9.76 51.42
N GLU A 314 29.92 10.95 51.86
CA GLU A 314 29.77 11.43 53.23
C GLU A 314 29.21 12.86 53.12
N GLU A 315 28.04 13.19 53.70
CA GLU A 315 27.74 14.59 54.01
C GLU A 315 26.90 14.69 55.29
N THR A 316 27.57 15.24 56.29
CA THR A 316 27.09 15.57 57.63
C THR A 316 26.08 16.71 57.61
N ALA A 317 25.25 16.67 58.65
CA ALA A 317 24.13 17.53 59.00
C ALA A 317 24.41 19.04 59.16
N GLU A 318 23.29 19.76 59.32
CA GLU A 318 23.07 21.13 59.81
C GLU A 318 22.94 22.19 58.70
N GLU A 319 21.94 23.08 58.65
CA GLU A 319 20.95 23.54 59.63
C GLU A 319 19.85 24.37 58.91
N LYS A 320 18.66 24.39 59.52
CA LYS A 320 17.66 25.50 59.58
C LYS A 320 16.83 25.90 58.35
N GLY A 321 15.51 25.94 58.58
CA GLY A 321 14.59 26.83 57.87
C GLY A 321 13.14 26.38 57.86
N GLU A 322 12.43 26.60 58.98
CA GLU A 322 10.96 26.64 59.03
C GLU A 322 10.38 27.59 57.97
N GLU A 323 9.28 27.22 57.29
CA GLU A 323 8.03 27.99 57.40
C GLU A 323 6.80 27.25 56.82
N LYS A 324 5.66 27.69 57.32
CA LYS A 324 4.32 27.06 57.33
C LYS A 324 3.47 27.38 56.09
N GLY A 325 2.36 26.64 55.96
CA GLY A 325 1.12 27.03 55.28
C GLY A 325 0.49 25.84 54.54
N GLU A 326 -0.53 25.13 55.04
CA GLU A 326 -1.96 25.53 55.12
C GLU A 326 -2.43 26.18 53.80
N GLU A 327 -3.50 25.79 53.11
CA GLU A 327 -4.73 25.09 53.48
C GLU A 327 -5.50 24.75 52.18
N LYS A 328 -6.30 23.68 52.23
CA LYS A 328 -7.46 23.33 51.37
C LYS A 328 -7.27 22.82 49.94
#